data_AF-A0A968A122-F1
#
_entry.id   AF-A0A968A122-F1
#
_cell.length_a   1.000
_cell.length_b   1.000
_cell.length_c   1.000
_cell.angle_alpha   90.00
_cell.angle_beta   90.00
_cell.angle_gamma   90.00
#
_symmetry.space_group_name_H-M   'P 1'
#
loop_
_entity.id
_entity.type
_entity.pdbx_description
1 polymer ?
#
loop_
_entity_poly.entity_id
_entity_poly.type
_entity_poly.pdbx_seq_one_letter_code
_entity_poly.pdbx_strand_id
1 'polypeptide(L)' 'MLLELTISNFAIIDKLHLTFHQGFNVLTGETGAGKSIIIDAVSLLLGGRATTDVIRAGTDSAFVEGV' A
#
# COMPACT_ATOMS: atom_id res chain seq x y z
N MET A 1 4.02 -8.95 13.37
CA MET A 1 3.72 -7.50 13.48
C MET A 1 4.32 -6.89 12.25
N LEU A 2 3.57 -6.08 11.50
CA LEU A 2 4.12 -5.41 10.32
C LEU A 2 5.12 -4.35 10.77
N LEU A 3 6.36 -4.47 10.34
CA LEU A 3 7.47 -3.56 10.63
C LEU A 3 7.62 -2.54 9.52
N GLU A 4 7.56 -3.00 8.28
CA GLU A 4 7.76 -2.19 7.09
C GLU A 4 6.76 -2.54 6.00
N LEU A 5 6.43 -1.56 5.16
CA LEU A 5 5.61 -1.73 3.96
C LEU A 5 6.26 -1.00 2.80
N THR A 6 6.62 -1.76 1.78
CA THR A 6 7.15 -1.25 0.52
C THR A 6 6.10 -1.47 -0.57
N ILE A 7 5.79 -0.41 -1.31
CA ILE A 7 4.84 -0.43 -2.43
C ILE A 7 5.54 0.14 -3.66
N SER A 8 5.33 -0.51 -4.81
CA SER A 8 5.70 0.03 -6.12
C SER A 8 4.58 -0.16 -7.14
N ASN A 9 4.31 0.87 -7.94
CA ASN A 9 3.35 0.86 -9.05
C ASN A 9 1.94 0.39 -8.67
N PHE A 10 1.44 0.81 -7.51
CA PHE A 10 0.14 0.39 -6.97
C PHE A 10 -0.83 1.57 -6.91
N ALA A 11 -1.95 1.48 -7.62
CA ALA A 11 -2.92 2.55 -7.81
C ALA A 11 -2.22 3.86 -8.25
N ILE A 12 -2.33 4.94 -7.48
CA ILE A 12 -1.65 6.21 -7.77
C ILE A 12 -0.23 6.31 -7.20
N ILE A 13 0.29 5.26 -6.53
CA ILE A 13 1.61 5.25 -5.91
C ILE A 13 2.63 4.71 -6.93
N ASP A 14 3.66 5.52 -7.22
CA ASP A 14 4.86 5.07 -7.93
C ASP A 14 5.77 4.27 -6.98
N LYS A 15 6.24 4.91 -5.91
CA LYS A 15 6.99 4.25 -4.82
C LYS A 15 6.59 4.80 -3.46
N LEU A 16 6.46 3.91 -2.49
CA LEU A 16 6.22 4.25 -1.09
C LEU A 16 6.99 3.27 -0.21
N HIS A 17 7.63 3.79 0.83
CA HIS A 17 8.23 3.02 1.90
C HIS A 17 7.73 3.56 3.23
N LEU A 18 7.14 2.71 4.06
CA LEU A 18 6.64 3.06 5.39
C LEU A 18 7.25 2.14 6.44
N THR A 19 7.62 2.72 7.57
CA THR A 19 8.03 1.99 8.77
C THR A 19 6.97 2.17 9.85
N PHE A 20 6.53 1.08 10.44
CA PHE A 20 5.55 1.07 11.53
C PHE A 20 6.24 1.04 12.87
N HIS A 21 5.67 1.75 13.83
CA HIS A 21 6.14 1.76 15.20
C HIS A 21 5.25 0.89 16.07
N GLN A 22 5.75 0.51 17.25
CA GLN A 22 4.97 -0.24 18.21
C GLN A 22 3.78 0.60 18.72
N GLY A 23 2.65 -0.06 18.95
CA GLY A 23 1.45 0.58 19.49
C GLY A 23 0.54 1.11 18.38
N PHE A 24 0.06 2.34 18.53
CA PHE A 24 -0.96 2.91 17.67
C PHE A 24 -0.37 3.85 16.63
N ASN A 25 -0.39 3.42 15.36
CA ASN A 25 0.04 4.22 14.22
C ASN A 25 -1.18 4.97 13.64
N VAL A 26 -1.05 6.28 13.45
CA VAL A 26 -2.13 7.12 12.92
C VAL A 26 -1.76 7.61 11.52
N LEU A 27 -2.55 7.21 10.52
CA LEU A 27 -2.45 7.74 9.17
C LEU A 27 -3.45 8.89 8.98
N THR A 28 -2.94 10.10 8.76
CA THR A 28 -3.74 11.30 8.53
C THR A 28 -3.60 11.79 7.08
N GLY A 29 -4.42 12.77 6.71
CA GLY A 29 -4.48 13.33 5.35
C GLY A 29 -5.90 13.70 4.96
N GLU A 30 -6.07 14.32 3.80
CA GLU A 30 -7.38 14.68 3.24
C GLU A 30 -8.06 13.48 2.56
N THR A 31 -9.31 13.66 2.13
CA THR A 31 -9.99 12.69 1.26
C THR A 31 -9.22 12.60 -0.06
N GLY A 32 -8.86 11.39 -0.48
CA GLY A 32 -8.06 11.19 -1.70
C GLY A 32 -6.54 11.28 -1.50
N ALA A 33 -6.06 11.57 -0.29
CA ALA A 33 -4.61 11.62 0.01
C ALA A 33 -3.89 10.26 -0.04
N GLY A 34 -4.55 9.17 -0.45
CA GLY A 34 -3.95 7.85 -0.61
C GLY A 34 -3.97 6.95 0.63
N LYS A 35 -4.62 7.37 1.74
CA LYS A 35 -4.76 6.53 2.95
C LYS A 35 -5.38 5.16 2.67
N SER A 36 -6.48 5.11 1.89
CA SER A 36 -7.14 3.84 1.55
C SER A 36 -6.23 2.90 0.76
N ILE A 37 -5.34 3.44 -0.07
CA ILE A 37 -4.40 2.65 -0.89
C ILE A 37 -3.43 1.87 0.00
N ILE A 38 -3.01 2.47 1.12
CA ILE A 38 -2.15 1.79 2.10
C ILE A 38 -2.93 0.65 2.77
N ILE A 39 -4.20 0.85 3.09
CA ILE A 39 -5.08 -0.19 3.65
C ILE A 39 -5.32 -1.32 2.64
N ASP A 40 -5.51 -0.99 1.37
CA ASP A 40 -5.68 -1.97 0.29
C ASP A 40 -4.41 -2.79 0.09
N ALA A 41 -3.23 -2.16 0.14
CA ALA A 41 -1.94 -2.85 0.05
C ALA A 41 -1.72 -3.82 1.22
N VAL A 42 -2.05 -3.41 2.46
CA VAL A 42 -2.01 -4.32 3.61
C VAL A 42 -3.03 -5.46 3.46
N SER A 43 -4.22 -5.18 2.94
CA SER A 43 -5.23 -6.21 2.68
C SER A 43 -4.74 -7.22 1.63
N LEU A 44 -4.02 -6.78 0.60
CA LEU A 44 -3.41 -7.64 -0.40
C LEU A 44 -2.33 -8.56 0.22
N LEU A 45 -1.47 -8.04 1.10
CA LEU A 45 -0.48 -8.83 1.83
C LEU A 45 -1.10 -9.95 2.66
N LEU A 46 -2.31 -9.73 3.17
CA LEU A 46 -3.06 -10.70 3.97
C LEU A 46 -3.84 -11.73 3.12
N GLY A 47 -3.62 -11.76 1.79
CA GLY A 47 -4.31 -12.68 0.87
C GLY A 47 -5.65 -12.16 0.36
N GLY A 48 -5.89 -10.84 0.46
CA GLY A 48 -7.03 -10.18 -0.16
C GLY A 48 -7.05 -10.34 -1.67
N ARG A 49 -8.22 -10.07 -2.28
CA ARG A 49 -8.40 -10.22 -3.72
C ARG A 49 -7.49 -9.25 -4.49
N ALA A 50 -6.64 -9.80 -5.35
CA ALA A 50 -5.87 -9.03 -6.32
C ALA A 50 -6.66 -8.86 -7.61
N THR A 51 -6.68 -7.64 -8.14
CA THR A 51 -7.29 -7.30 -9.43
C THR A 51 -6.34 -6.38 -10.20
N THR A 52 -6.39 -6.39 -11.54
CA THR A 52 -5.40 -5.65 -12.36
C THR A 52 -5.56 -4.14 -12.32
N ASP A 53 -6.70 -3.63 -11.88
CA ASP A 53 -6.99 -2.21 -11.64
C ASP A 53 -6.14 -1.60 -10.52
N VAL A 54 -5.55 -2.43 -9.64
CA VAL A 54 -4.58 -1.95 -8.65
C VAL A 54 -3.21 -1.66 -9.26
N ILE A 55 -2.94 -2.07 -10.50
CA ILE A 55 -1.69 -1.74 -11.19
C ILE A 55 -1.76 -0.29 -11.66
N ARG A 56 -0.74 0.49 -11.32
CA ARG A 56 -0.64 1.90 -11.71
C ARG A 56 -0.69 2.04 -13.24
N ALA A 57 -1.48 3.00 -13.71
CA ALA A 57 -1.58 3.30 -15.13
C ALA A 57 -0.20 3.57 -15.77
N GLY A 58 0.07 2.92 -16.90
CA GLY A 58 1.35 3.01 -17.60
C GLY A 58 2.44 2.09 -17.08
N THR A 59 2.11 1.13 -16.20
CA THR A 59 3.04 0.12 -15.70
C THR A 59 2.48 -1.30 -15.88
N ASP A 60 3.36 -2.28 -16.01
CA ASP A 60 2.97 -3.66 -16.32
C ASP A 60 2.68 -4.51 -15.07
N SER A 61 3.16 -4.08 -13.90
CA SER A 61 3.05 -4.83 -12.65
C SER A 61 3.09 -3.92 -11.43
N ALA A 62 2.36 -4.29 -10.39
CA ALA A 62 2.46 -3.74 -9.05
C ALA A 62 3.22 -4.68 -8.11
N PHE A 63 3.88 -4.12 -7.11
CA PHE A 63 4.59 -4.86 -6.07
C PHE A 63 4.20 -4.31 -4.70
N VAL A 64 3.90 -5.23 -3.78
CA VAL A 64 3.63 -4.92 -2.37
C VAL A 64 4.36 -5.95 -1.53
N GLU A 65 5.17 -5.46 -0.59
CA GLU A 65 5.94 -6.29 0.33
C GLU A 65 5.80 -5.75 1.75
N GLY A 66 5.61 -6.66 2.70
CA GLY A 66 5.61 -6.36 4.12
C GLY A 66 6.52 -7.30 4.88
N VAL A 67 7.24 -6.75 5.86
CA VAL A 67 8.17 -7.48 6.76
C VAL A 67 7.61 -7.51 8.17
#